data_AF-A0A183GGZ4-F1
#
_entry.id   AF-A0A183GGZ4-F1
#
_cell.length_a   1.000
_cell.length_b   1.000
_cell.length_c   1.000
_cell.angle_alpha   90.00
_cell.angle_beta   90.00
_cell.angle_gamma   90.00
#
_symmetry.space_group_name_H-M   'P 1'
#
loop_
_entity.id
_entity.type
_entity.pdbx_description
1 polymer ?
#
loop_
_entity_poly.entity_id
_entity_poly.type
_entity_poly.pdbx_seq_one_letter_code
_entity_poly.pdbx_strand_id
1 'polypeptide(L)'
;MTRHGKNCTASSVYSYHERKRDAKVSGYGTLHARLGADSIKGFDCCSLTLQPCKNPVVTPNGYLFDREAVLEYILAQKKEIAKRTKEWEKQNALNEEQLQKVSMYECRLLLFQITALKSSQANSSSCYVFSRLWNLVTTRARHRSKNSSVSLTKLGSGLFLLALWSEDLLPSEASTDGRRRARFAP
;
A
#
# COMPACT_ATOMS: atom_id res chain seq x y z
N MET A 1 -18.74 -42.69 -28.95
CA MET A 1 -18.32 -41.27 -28.85
C MET A 1 -18.97 -40.51 -29.99
N THR A 2 -19.85 -39.57 -29.68
CA THR A 2 -20.60 -38.78 -30.66
C THR A 2 -19.63 -37.96 -31.51
N ARG A 3 -19.77 -38.11 -32.83
CA ARG A 3 -18.97 -37.42 -33.85
C ARG A 3 -19.30 -35.93 -33.80
N HIS A 4 -18.47 -35.12 -33.15
CA HIS A 4 -18.57 -33.68 -33.28
C HIS A 4 -18.37 -33.31 -34.76
N GLY A 5 -19.41 -32.74 -35.37
CA GLY A 5 -19.36 -32.26 -36.75
C GLY A 5 -18.28 -31.18 -36.87
N LYS A 6 -17.44 -31.29 -37.91
CA LYS A 6 -16.38 -30.31 -38.24
C LYS A 6 -16.95 -28.96 -38.74
N ASN A 7 -18.26 -28.74 -38.63
CA ASN A 7 -18.93 -27.57 -39.17
C ASN A 7 -19.01 -26.49 -38.08
N CYS A 8 -18.50 -25.30 -38.41
CA CYS A 8 -18.38 -24.13 -37.53
C CYS A 8 -19.72 -23.45 -37.25
N THR A 9 -20.77 -24.18 -36.89
CA THR A 9 -22.09 -23.59 -36.61
C THR A 9 -22.24 -23.09 -35.16
N ALA A 10 -21.25 -23.37 -34.29
CA ALA A 10 -21.19 -22.90 -32.91
C ALA A 10 -19.78 -22.40 -32.50
N SER A 11 -18.88 -22.15 -33.46
CA SER A 11 -17.49 -21.78 -33.20
C SER A 11 -17.33 -20.27 -33.02
N SER A 12 -16.42 -19.84 -32.15
CA SER A 12 -15.96 -18.45 -32.07
C SER A 12 -15.50 -17.97 -33.45
N VAL A 13 -15.81 -16.72 -33.80
CA VAL A 13 -15.42 -16.03 -35.05
C VAL A 13 -13.94 -16.27 -35.39
N TYR A 14 -13.09 -16.30 -34.36
CA TYR A 14 -11.68 -16.64 -34.50
C TYR A 14 -11.42 -18.14 -34.33
N SER A 15 -10.72 -18.70 -35.31
CA SER A 15 -10.08 -20.00 -35.21
C SER A 15 -9.02 -20.02 -34.11
N TYR A 16 -8.60 -21.23 -33.71
CA TYR A 16 -7.51 -21.40 -32.75
C TYR A 16 -6.19 -20.79 -33.26
N HIS A 17 -5.91 -20.92 -34.57
CA HIS A 17 -4.67 -20.43 -35.17
C HIS A 17 -4.63 -18.91 -35.28
N GLU A 18 -5.76 -18.25 -35.52
CA GLU A 18 -5.87 -16.79 -35.52
C GLU A 18 -5.64 -16.25 -34.11
N ARG A 19 -6.32 -16.78 -33.10
CA ARG A 19 -6.09 -16.40 -31.69
C ARG A 19 -4.64 -16.56 -31.27
N LYS A 20 -3.98 -17.66 -31.67
CA LYS A 20 -2.57 -17.90 -31.36
C LYS A 20 -1.63 -16.93 -32.09
N ARG A 21 -1.95 -16.55 -33.33
CA ARG A 21 -1.20 -15.55 -34.10
C ARG A 21 -1.35 -14.17 -33.47
N ASP A 22 -2.58 -13.76 -33.18
CA ASP A 22 -2.88 -12.44 -32.61
C ASP A 22 -2.28 -12.28 -31.21
N ALA A 23 -2.32 -13.32 -30.39
CA ALA A 23 -1.64 -13.33 -29.08
C ALA A 23 -0.11 -13.22 -29.22
N LYS A 24 0.49 -13.87 -30.22
CA LYS A 24 1.94 -13.78 -30.48
C LYS A 24 2.35 -12.39 -30.99
N VAL A 25 1.55 -11.78 -31.86
CA VAL A 25 1.83 -10.45 -32.45
C VAL A 25 1.57 -9.34 -31.43
N SER A 26 0.45 -9.42 -30.71
CA SER A 26 0.06 -8.40 -29.73
C SER A 26 0.85 -8.49 -28.42
N GLY A 27 1.51 -9.63 -28.16
CA GLY A 27 2.21 -9.88 -26.90
C GLY A 27 1.30 -9.92 -25.67
N TYR A 28 -0.02 -9.97 -25.88
CA TYR A 28 -1.04 -9.91 -24.83
C TYR A 28 -1.73 -11.26 -24.67
N GLY A 29 -1.99 -11.65 -23.42
CA GLY A 29 -2.58 -12.94 -23.06
C GLY A 29 -1.56 -14.00 -22.63
N THR A 30 -2.04 -15.21 -22.33
CA THR A 30 -1.21 -16.33 -21.88
C THR A 30 -0.69 -17.14 -23.07
N LEU A 31 0.62 -17.09 -23.31
CA LEU A 31 1.29 -17.88 -24.33
C LEU A 31 1.95 -19.11 -23.70
N HIS A 32 1.51 -20.30 -24.12
CA HIS A 32 2.17 -21.55 -23.74
C HIS A 32 3.23 -21.91 -24.79
N ALA A 33 4.49 -21.71 -24.46
CA ALA A 33 5.65 -22.11 -25.27
C ALA A 33 6.64 -22.91 -24.41
N ARG A 34 7.37 -23.85 -25.03
CA ARG A 34 8.50 -24.52 -24.38
C ARG A 34 9.69 -23.57 -24.44
N LEU A 35 10.15 -23.14 -23.27
CA LEU A 35 11.35 -22.33 -23.12
C LEU A 35 12.60 -23.22 -23.20
N GLY A 36 13.64 -22.74 -23.89
CA GLY A 36 14.92 -23.44 -24.00
C GLY A 36 15.83 -23.18 -22.80
N ALA A 37 17.03 -23.77 -22.83
CA ALA A 37 18.05 -23.54 -21.80
C ALA A 37 18.57 -22.10 -21.78
N ASP A 38 18.47 -21.39 -22.91
CA ASP A 38 18.75 -19.97 -23.08
C ASP A 38 17.84 -19.05 -22.26
N SER A 39 16.66 -19.56 -21.88
CA SER A 39 15.69 -18.82 -21.05
C SER A 39 16.03 -18.90 -19.56
N ILE A 40 17.00 -19.73 -19.18
CA ILE A 40 17.45 -19.90 -17.80
C ILE A 40 18.75 -19.13 -17.62
N LYS A 41 18.84 -18.35 -16.54
CA LYS A 41 20.08 -17.65 -16.18
C LYS A 41 21.19 -18.67 -15.90
N GLY A 42 22.39 -18.44 -16.43
CA GLY A 42 23.58 -19.18 -16.03
C GLY A 42 23.84 -19.07 -14.52
N PHE A 43 24.38 -20.13 -13.92
CA PHE A 43 24.66 -20.17 -12.48
C PHE A 43 25.68 -19.10 -12.06
N ASP A 44 26.71 -18.90 -12.88
CA ASP A 44 27.80 -17.94 -12.62
C ASP A 44 27.47 -16.50 -13.03
N CYS A 45 26.25 -16.24 -13.51
CA CYS A 45 25.86 -14.92 -13.98
C CYS A 45 25.25 -14.05 -12.86
N CYS A 46 25.56 -12.76 -12.89
CA CYS A 46 24.98 -11.77 -11.99
C CYS A 46 23.48 -11.61 -12.23
N SER A 47 22.68 -11.54 -11.16
CA SER A 47 21.22 -11.39 -11.27
C SER A 47 20.77 -9.99 -11.72
N LEU A 48 21.68 -9.01 -11.77
CA LEU A 48 21.40 -7.65 -12.26
C LEU A 48 21.80 -7.48 -13.73
N THR A 49 23.01 -7.89 -14.10
CA THR A 49 23.59 -7.64 -15.43
C THR A 49 23.42 -8.82 -16.39
N LEU A 50 23.08 -10.01 -15.89
CA LEU A 50 23.04 -11.29 -16.63
C LEU A 50 24.36 -11.66 -17.32
N GLN A 51 25.45 -10.97 -16.98
CA GLN A 51 26.81 -11.28 -17.42
C GLN A 51 27.50 -12.21 -16.41
N PRO A 52 28.49 -13.00 -16.83
CA PRO A 52 29.31 -13.79 -15.92
C PRO A 52 30.01 -12.91 -14.88
N CYS A 53 29.95 -13.32 -13.61
CA CYS A 53 30.50 -12.53 -12.52
C CYS A 53 32.03 -12.52 -12.53
N LYS A 54 32.64 -11.35 -12.27
CA LYS A 54 34.10 -11.24 -12.04
C LYS A 54 34.45 -11.39 -10.56
N ASN A 55 33.71 -10.66 -9.72
CA ASN A 55 33.88 -10.61 -8.27
C ASN A 55 32.55 -10.97 -7.61
N PRO A 56 32.26 -12.27 -7.44
CA PRO A 56 30.97 -12.73 -6.96
C PRO A 56 30.75 -12.35 -5.49
N VAL A 57 29.58 -11.82 -5.21
CA VAL A 57 29.06 -11.57 -3.87
C VAL A 57 27.71 -12.27 -3.75
N VAL A 58 27.51 -12.98 -2.64
CA VAL A 58 26.28 -13.76 -2.40
C VAL A 58 25.50 -13.15 -1.26
N THR A 59 24.20 -13.02 -1.46
CA THR A 59 23.25 -12.63 -0.41
C THR A 59 22.83 -13.86 0.42
N PRO A 60 22.36 -13.70 1.66
CA PRO A 60 21.90 -14.84 2.48
C PRO A 60 20.83 -15.69 1.78
N ASN A 61 20.00 -15.08 0.94
CA ASN A 61 18.98 -15.76 0.13
C ASN A 61 19.54 -16.60 -1.03
N GLY A 62 20.86 -16.60 -1.25
CA GLY A 62 21.50 -17.38 -2.31
C GLY A 62 21.53 -16.71 -3.68
N TYR A 63 21.23 -15.41 -3.81
CA TYR A 63 21.41 -14.71 -5.08
C TYR A 63 22.87 -14.29 -5.29
N LEU A 64 23.38 -14.61 -6.49
CA LEU A 64 24.70 -14.23 -6.97
C LEU A 64 24.66 -12.87 -7.68
N PHE A 65 25.64 -12.04 -7.36
CA PHE A 65 25.82 -10.75 -7.99
C PHE A 65 27.29 -10.36 -8.17
N ASP A 66 27.54 -9.42 -9.07
CA ASP A 66 28.80 -8.69 -9.14
C ASP A 66 28.86 -7.59 -8.09
N ARG A 67 30.01 -7.48 -7.41
CA ARG A 67 30.26 -6.48 -6.38
C ARG A 67 29.96 -5.04 -6.84
N GLU A 68 30.43 -4.67 -8.02
CA GLU A 68 30.28 -3.32 -8.57
C GLU A 68 28.80 -3.00 -8.86
N ALA A 69 28.13 -3.91 -9.57
CA ALA A 69 26.74 -3.75 -9.98
C ALA A 69 25.78 -3.61 -8.77
N VAL A 70 25.99 -4.39 -7.71
CA VAL A 70 25.14 -4.31 -6.50
C VAL A 70 25.34 -3.00 -5.76
N LEU A 71 26.58 -2.53 -5.64
CA LEU A 71 26.86 -1.29 -4.94
C LEU A 71 26.27 -0.09 -5.68
N GLU A 72 26.42 -0.05 -7.01
CA GLU A 72 25.80 0.97 -7.85
C GLU A 72 24.27 0.97 -7.71
N TYR A 73 23.66 -0.22 -7.76
CA TYR A 73 22.22 -0.39 -7.59
C TYR A 73 21.75 0.13 -6.22
N ILE A 74 22.42 -0.24 -5.12
CA ILE A 74 22.06 0.20 -3.77
C ILE A 74 22.14 1.74 -3.65
N LEU A 75 23.19 2.35 -4.19
CA LEU A 75 23.34 3.80 -4.16
C LEU A 75 22.26 4.51 -4.99
N ALA A 76 21.92 3.98 -6.17
CA ALA A 76 20.84 4.50 -7.00
C ALA A 76 19.48 4.41 -6.27
N GLN A 77 19.17 3.25 -5.70
CA GLN A 77 17.91 3.03 -4.98
C GLN A 77 17.78 3.93 -3.75
N LYS A 78 18.84 4.08 -2.96
CA LYS A 78 18.82 5.01 -1.81
C LYS A 78 18.55 6.45 -2.24
N LYS A 79 19.15 6.89 -3.34
CA LYS A 79 18.89 8.24 -3.91
C LYS A 79 17.46 8.38 -4.39
N GLU A 80 16.90 7.38 -5.05
CA GLU A 80 15.53 7.40 -5.56
C GLU A 80 14.50 7.41 -4.41
N ILE A 81 14.68 6.56 -3.40
CA ILE A 81 13.84 6.55 -2.20
C ILE A 81 13.89 7.91 -1.50
N ALA A 82 15.08 8.51 -1.36
CA ALA A 82 15.23 9.83 -0.76
C ALA A 82 14.53 10.95 -1.57
N LYS A 83 14.39 10.81 -2.89
CA LYS A 83 13.61 11.73 -3.72
C LYS A 83 12.11 11.52 -3.53
N ARG A 84 11.64 10.27 -3.64
CA ARG A 84 10.23 9.90 -3.49
C ARG A 84 9.67 10.25 -2.12
N THR A 85 10.44 10.02 -1.05
CA THR A 85 10.06 10.41 0.33
C THR A 85 9.86 11.91 0.46
N LYS A 86 10.78 12.73 -0.05
CA LYS A 86 10.64 14.20 -0.05
C LYS A 86 9.45 14.70 -0.86
N GLU A 87 9.17 14.08 -2.00
CA GLU A 87 8.00 14.41 -2.83
C GLU A 87 6.70 14.06 -2.10
N TRP A 88 6.65 12.89 -1.49
CA TRP A 88 5.51 12.44 -0.68
C TRP A 88 5.27 13.34 0.54
N GLU A 89 6.32 13.73 1.27
CA GLU A 89 6.24 14.67 2.39
C GLU A 89 5.65 16.01 1.97
N LYS A 90 6.08 16.55 0.81
CA LYS A 90 5.52 17.80 0.26
C LYS A 90 4.05 17.63 -0.12
N GLN A 91 3.68 16.52 -0.75
CA GLN A 91 2.29 16.25 -1.11
C GLN A 91 1.39 16.13 0.12
N ASN A 92 1.86 15.45 1.16
CA ASN A 92 1.13 15.35 2.43
C ASN A 92 0.96 16.70 3.11
N ALA A 93 2.01 17.53 3.17
CA ALA A 93 1.91 18.87 3.76
C ALA A 93 0.85 19.73 3.04
N LEU A 94 0.84 19.70 1.70
CA LEU A 94 -0.17 20.41 0.91
C LEU A 94 -1.59 19.86 1.14
N ASN A 95 -1.74 18.54 1.23
CA ASN A 95 -3.03 17.91 1.52
C ASN A 95 -3.53 18.26 2.92
N GLU A 96 -2.65 18.27 3.93
CA GLU A 96 -2.98 18.67 5.29
C GLU A 96 -3.43 20.14 5.36
N GLU A 97 -2.73 21.05 4.67
CA GLU A 97 -3.15 22.45 4.57
C GLU A 97 -4.52 22.60 3.89
N GLN A 98 -4.78 21.84 2.81
CA GLN A 98 -6.08 21.86 2.13
C GLN A 98 -7.19 21.34 3.04
N LEU A 99 -6.96 20.24 3.77
CA LEU A 99 -7.91 19.68 4.73
C LEU A 99 -8.18 20.67 5.88
N GLN A 100 -7.15 21.35 6.39
CA GLN A 100 -7.32 22.38 7.41
C GLN A 100 -8.14 23.57 6.88
N LYS A 101 -7.88 24.01 5.65
CA LYS A 101 -8.66 25.06 5.00
C LYS A 101 -10.12 24.65 4.87
N VAL A 102 -10.40 23.46 4.32
CA VAL A 102 -11.76 22.90 4.20
C VAL A 102 -12.44 22.83 5.57
N SER A 103 -11.78 22.26 6.58
CA SER A 103 -12.31 22.19 7.95
C SER A 103 -12.62 23.57 8.54
N MET A 104 -11.74 24.54 8.32
CA MET A 104 -11.94 25.92 8.77
C MET A 104 -13.14 26.58 8.07
N TYR A 105 -13.32 26.35 6.76
CA TYR A 105 -14.49 26.83 6.02
C TYR A 105 -15.78 26.19 6.56
N GLU A 106 -15.80 24.87 6.76
CA GLU A 106 -16.94 24.13 7.33
C GLU A 106 -17.29 24.66 8.74
N CYS A 107 -16.31 24.81 9.63
CA CYS A 107 -16.52 25.39 10.97
C CYS A 107 -17.09 26.82 10.89
N ARG A 108 -16.62 27.64 9.94
CA ARG A 108 -17.11 29.00 9.75
C ARG A 108 -18.57 29.02 9.28
N LEU A 109 -18.94 28.15 8.34
CA LEU A 109 -20.32 28.03 7.86
C LEU A 109 -21.27 27.57 8.96
N LEU A 110 -20.86 26.56 9.74
CA LEU A 110 -21.64 26.09 10.90
C LEU A 110 -21.85 27.19 11.94
N LEU A 111 -20.80 27.98 12.25
CA LEU A 111 -20.92 29.11 13.16
C LEU A 111 -21.92 30.15 12.65
N PHE A 112 -21.86 30.51 11.36
CA PHE A 112 -22.79 31.45 10.75
C PHE A 112 -24.25 30.96 10.86
N GLN A 113 -24.50 29.69 10.57
CA GLN A 113 -25.84 29.09 10.68
C GLN A 113 -26.35 29.08 12.13
N ILE A 114 -25.50 28.76 13.10
CA ILE A 114 -25.85 28.81 14.53
C ILE A 114 -26.20 30.24 14.95
N THR A 115 -25.46 31.24 14.49
CA THR A 115 -25.76 32.65 14.81
C THR A 115 -27.09 33.09 14.24
N ALA A 116 -27.42 32.70 13.00
CA ALA A 116 -28.71 32.99 12.37
C ALA A 116 -29.89 32.36 13.14
N LEU A 117 -29.76 31.08 13.55
CA LEU A 117 -30.78 30.38 14.33
C LEU A 117 -31.02 31.03 15.72
N LYS A 118 -29.95 31.49 16.37
CA LYS A 118 -30.04 32.19 17.67
C LYS A 118 -30.75 33.53 17.54
N SER A 119 -30.51 34.30 16.47
CA SER A 119 -31.22 35.56 16.22
C SER A 119 -32.72 35.35 15.97
N SER A 120 -33.13 34.25 15.35
CA SER A 120 -34.55 33.93 15.17
C SER A 120 -35.27 33.49 16.46
N GLN A 121 -34.56 32.87 17.41
CA GLN A 121 -35.15 32.49 18.72
C GLN A 121 -35.24 33.66 19.71
N ALA A 122 -34.45 34.73 19.52
CA ALA A 122 -34.52 35.94 20.35
C ALA A 122 -35.84 36.72 20.21
N ASN A 123 -36.68 36.36 19.23
CA ASN A 123 -38.00 36.96 18.98
C ASN A 123 -39.16 36.13 19.54
N SER A 124 -38.89 35.05 20.29
CA SER A 124 -39.91 34.26 20.99
C SER A 124 -39.60 34.22 22.48
N SER A 125 -40.60 34.52 23.30
CA SER A 125 -40.54 34.70 24.76
C SER A 125 -40.29 33.42 25.56
N SER A 126 -39.30 32.60 25.17
CA SER A 126 -38.89 31.40 25.92
C SER A 126 -37.37 31.20 25.85
N CYS A 127 -36.63 32.20 26.31
CA CYS A 127 -35.17 32.24 26.28
C CYS A 127 -34.57 32.52 27.67
N TYR A 128 -35.07 31.84 28.71
CA TYR A 128 -34.50 31.93 30.07
C TYR A 128 -34.08 30.59 30.71
N VAL A 129 -34.19 29.47 29.99
CA VAL A 129 -33.78 28.15 30.52
C VAL A 129 -32.42 27.67 29.96
N PHE A 130 -32.09 28.01 28.72
CA PHE A 130 -30.86 27.53 28.06
C PHE A 130 -29.56 28.22 28.57
N SER A 131 -29.65 29.46 29.05
CA SER A 131 -28.51 30.22 29.60
C SER A 131 -27.98 29.65 30.93
N ARG A 132 -28.86 29.07 31.76
CA ARG A 132 -28.47 28.50 33.06
C ARG A 132 -27.75 27.15 32.94
N LEU A 133 -28.14 26.30 31.99
CA LEU A 133 -27.50 24.99 31.76
C LEU A 133 -26.13 25.13 31.08
N TRP A 134 -25.95 26.07 30.16
CA TRP A 134 -24.63 26.32 29.54
C TRP A 134 -23.60 26.81 30.57
N ASN A 135 -23.99 27.70 31.48
CA ASN A 135 -23.14 28.18 32.56
C ASN A 135 -22.84 27.12 33.63
N LEU A 136 -23.74 26.15 33.84
CA LEU A 136 -23.54 25.02 34.77
C LEU A 136 -22.60 23.95 34.18
N VAL A 137 -22.60 23.76 32.85
CA VAL A 137 -21.69 22.85 32.15
C VAL A 137 -20.27 23.44 32.06
N THR A 138 -20.13 24.75 31.79
CA THR A 138 -18.81 25.42 31.73
C THR A 138 -18.15 25.62 33.09
N THR A 139 -18.92 25.76 34.19
CA THR A 139 -18.36 25.84 35.55
C THR A 139 -17.99 24.49 36.13
N ARG A 140 -18.67 23.39 35.77
CA ARG A 140 -18.32 22.04 36.22
C ARG A 140 -17.06 21.48 35.54
N ALA A 141 -16.66 22.03 34.39
CA ALA A 141 -15.38 21.72 33.73
C ALA A 141 -14.15 22.31 34.45
N ARG A 142 -14.34 23.31 35.34
CA ARG A 142 -13.21 23.99 36.03
C ARG A 142 -12.83 23.35 37.37
N HIS A 143 -13.64 22.44 37.93
CA HIS A 143 -13.38 21.78 39.21
C HIS A 143 -12.91 20.31 39.13
N ARG A 144 -12.73 19.74 37.94
CA ARG A 144 -12.08 18.42 37.76
C ARG A 144 -10.60 18.56 37.38
N SER A 145 -9.90 19.46 38.08
CA SER A 145 -8.47 19.74 37.89
C SER A 145 -7.59 19.25 39.06
N LYS A 146 -8.14 18.54 40.05
CA LYS A 146 -7.35 17.97 41.15
C LYS A 146 -7.89 16.56 41.46
N ASN A 147 -7.00 15.57 41.33
CA ASN A 147 -7.19 14.12 41.51
C ASN A 147 -7.78 13.34 40.31
N SER A 148 -6.95 13.10 39.31
CA SER A 148 -6.67 11.74 38.82
C SER A 148 -5.42 11.78 37.93
N SER A 149 -4.35 11.24 38.49
CA SER A 149 -3.16 10.81 37.77
C SER A 149 -3.52 9.65 36.84
N VAL A 150 -3.97 9.92 35.61
CA VAL A 150 -3.84 8.96 34.50
C VAL A 150 -3.70 9.76 33.21
N SER A 151 -2.50 9.76 32.66
CA SER A 151 -2.22 10.15 31.28
C SER A 151 -2.98 9.23 30.33
N LEU A 152 -4.04 9.70 29.69
CA LEU A 152 -4.72 8.93 28.65
C LEU A 152 -5.30 9.82 27.53
N THR A 153 -4.41 10.53 26.83
CA THR A 153 -4.66 10.98 25.45
C THR A 153 -3.37 10.85 24.64
N LYS A 154 -2.95 9.60 24.45
CA LYS A 154 -1.99 9.25 23.40
C LYS A 154 -2.28 7.88 22.81
N LEU A 155 -3.52 7.66 22.39
CA LEU A 155 -3.90 6.58 21.50
C LEU A 155 -4.92 7.12 20.50
N GLY A 156 -4.50 8.14 19.75
CA GLY A 156 -5.06 8.40 18.44
C GLY A 156 -4.62 7.27 17.52
N SER A 157 -5.59 6.66 16.86
CA SER A 157 -5.48 5.62 15.85
C SER A 157 -4.37 5.90 14.82
N GLY A 158 -3.15 5.50 15.15
CA GLY A 158 -1.99 5.54 14.27
C GLY A 158 -1.05 4.34 14.45
N LEU A 159 -1.36 3.44 15.39
CA LEU A 159 -0.57 2.24 15.67
C LEU A 159 -1.09 0.96 14.99
N PHE A 160 -2.11 1.04 14.15
CA PHE A 160 -2.57 -0.11 13.34
C PHE A 160 -2.07 -0.09 11.89
N LEU A 161 -1.43 1.00 11.43
CA LEU A 161 -0.89 1.11 10.07
C LEU A 161 0.63 1.33 10.00
N LEU A 162 1.29 1.54 11.14
CA LEU A 162 2.77 1.63 11.24
C LEU A 162 3.43 0.33 11.74
N ALA A 163 2.65 -0.74 11.93
CA ALA A 163 3.17 -2.09 12.16
C ALA A 163 3.34 -2.89 10.85
N LEU A 164 3.05 -2.29 9.69
CA LEU A 164 3.05 -2.99 8.39
C LEU A 164 4.13 -2.50 7.40
N TRP A 165 5.07 -1.66 7.83
CA TRP A 165 6.07 -1.06 6.92
C TRP A 165 7.50 -0.94 7.51
N SER A 166 7.89 -1.85 8.41
CA SER A 166 9.29 -1.88 8.92
C SER A 166 9.93 -3.25 9.12
N GLU A 167 9.34 -4.35 8.64
CA GLU A 167 10.06 -5.61 8.51
C GLU A 167 9.71 -6.26 7.17
N ASP A 168 10.54 -6.07 6.15
CA ASP A 168 10.67 -6.96 4.98
C ASP A 168 11.83 -6.54 4.07
N LEU A 169 12.96 -6.16 4.68
CA LEU A 169 14.23 -5.96 3.99
C LEU A 169 15.33 -6.75 4.68
N LEU A 170 15.08 -8.04 4.96
CA LEU A 170 16.08 -9.10 5.20
C LEU A 170 15.37 -10.44 5.48
N PRO A 171 15.52 -11.47 4.63
CA PRO A 171 15.41 -12.84 5.08
C PRO A 171 16.84 -13.35 5.34
N SER A 172 17.11 -13.71 6.59
CA SER A 172 18.20 -14.63 6.94
C SER A 172 17.66 -15.67 7.93
N GLU A 173 17.45 -16.88 7.40
CA GLU A 173 17.73 -18.19 8.00
C GLU A 173 17.18 -18.54 9.40
N ALA A 174 16.28 -19.53 9.48
CA ALA A 174 16.49 -20.75 10.29
C ALA A 174 15.37 -21.83 10.15
N SER A 175 15.80 -22.99 9.66
CA SER A 175 15.48 -24.37 10.11
C SER A 175 14.10 -25.02 9.88
N THR A 176 14.09 -25.90 8.85
CA THR A 176 13.79 -27.35 8.88
C THR A 176 12.50 -27.93 9.48
N ASP A 177 11.83 -28.68 8.60
CA ASP A 177 11.27 -30.05 8.76
C ASP A 177 9.75 -30.21 8.97
N GLY A 178 9.12 -30.96 8.05
CA GLY A 178 7.66 -31.08 7.99
C GLY A 178 7.08 -31.83 6.78
N ARG A 179 7.68 -32.95 6.37
CA ARG A 179 7.05 -34.08 5.64
C ARG A 179 6.18 -33.79 4.39
N ARG A 180 6.70 -34.12 3.19
CA ARG A 180 5.97 -35.00 2.25
C ARG A 180 6.93 -35.96 1.54
N ARG A 181 6.74 -37.24 1.86
CA ARG A 181 7.36 -38.40 1.21
C ARG A 181 6.89 -38.49 -0.25
N ALA A 182 7.81 -38.62 -1.18
CA ALA A 182 7.59 -39.38 -2.42
C ALA A 182 8.74 -40.39 -2.53
N ARG A 183 8.38 -41.67 -2.39
CA ARG A 183 9.29 -42.80 -2.50
C ARG A 183 9.66 -42.95 -3.97
N PHE A 184 10.95 -43.04 -4.27
CA PHE A 184 11.44 -43.73 -5.46
C PHE A 184 12.05 -45.06 -4.99
N ALA A 185 11.62 -46.14 -5.62
CA ALA A 185 12.31 -47.42 -5.66
C ALA A 185 11.75 -48.23 -6.83
N PRO A 186 12.54 -49.19 -7.33
CA PRO A 186 13.84 -49.03 -7.96
C PRO A 186 13.74 -48.79 -9.48
#